data_AF-A0A0B6YLL0-F1
#
_entry.id   AF-A0A0B6YLL0-F1
#
_cell.length_a   1.000
_cell.length_b   1.000
_cell.length_c   1.000
_cell.angle_alpha   90.00
_cell.angle_beta   90.00
_cell.angle_gamma   90.00
#
_symmetry.space_group_name_H-M   'P 1'
#
loop_
_entity.id
_entity.type
_entity.pdbx_description
1 polymer ?
#
loop_
_entity_poly.entity_id
_entity_poly.type
_entity_poly.pdbx_seq_one_letter_code
_entity_poly.pdbx_strand_id
1 'polypeptide(L)'
;LAKCGNLNKASIKHHNSFIESAMQLRANDEQRLQSPVDNSVLWNAMIYPLLKFSIKGAIWYQGESDAGGVKEDHYNCTFPTMISDWRQNFNQASNKQTDSLFPFGFVQLAPYNNEPTQTYGFPYIRWHQTADYGYAPNPVIPNTFMAVAIDLPDFDSPYGSIHPRDKKEVGDRLSLGGLATVYGKQEVFQGPFPSKTEVSSSGVKITYGSATTLEI
;
A
#
# COMPACT_ATOMS: atom_id res chain seq x y z
N LEU A 1 -1.39 -20.51 -0.29
CA LEU A 1 -2.20 -19.94 -1.39
C LEU A 1 -3.55 -19.52 -0.82
N ALA A 2 -3.67 -18.31 -0.30
CA ALA A 2 -4.99 -17.73 -0.06
C ALA A 2 -5.62 -17.54 -1.45
N LYS A 3 -6.56 -18.42 -1.81
CA LYS A 3 -7.35 -18.24 -3.03
C LYS A 3 -8.19 -17.01 -2.76
N CYS A 4 -7.87 -15.90 -3.43
CA CYS A 4 -8.78 -14.77 -3.54
C CYS A 4 -10.13 -15.37 -3.96
N GLY A 5 -11.12 -15.32 -3.08
CA GLY A 5 -12.48 -15.72 -3.42
C GLY A 5 -12.89 -14.95 -4.67
N ASN A 6 -13.70 -15.55 -5.54
CA ASN A 6 -14.24 -14.89 -6.73
C ASN A 6 -14.88 -13.55 -6.33
N LEU A 7 -14.11 -12.47 -6.43
CA LEU A 7 -14.68 -11.13 -6.60
C LEU A 7 -15.40 -11.23 -7.93
N ASN A 8 -16.72 -11.40 -7.86
CA ASN A 8 -17.58 -11.54 -9.03
C ASN A 8 -17.18 -10.50 -10.08
N LYS A 9 -16.69 -10.96 -11.24
CA LYS A 9 -16.38 -10.13 -12.42
C LYS A 9 -17.60 -9.38 -12.98
N ALA A 10 -18.73 -9.40 -12.30
CA ALA A 10 -19.99 -8.79 -12.66
C ALA A 10 -20.21 -7.49 -11.88
N SER A 11 -19.45 -6.42 -12.19
CA SER A 11 -19.93 -5.03 -12.00
C SER A 11 -19.01 -3.93 -12.52
N ILE A 12 -17.92 -4.22 -13.26
CA ILE A 12 -17.24 -3.16 -14.03
C ILE A 12 -18.11 -2.84 -15.27
N LYS A 13 -19.23 -2.16 -15.05
CA LYS A 13 -19.94 -1.45 -16.11
C LYS A 13 -19.13 -0.19 -16.38
N HIS A 14 -18.56 -0.08 -17.57
CA HIS A 14 -18.11 1.21 -18.09
C HIS A 14 -19.31 2.14 -18.20
N HIS A 15 -19.53 2.99 -17.19
CA HIS A 15 -20.49 4.08 -17.25
C HIS A 15 -19.83 5.24 -17.99
N ASN A 16 -20.10 5.33 -19.29
CA ASN A 16 -19.71 6.45 -20.15
C ASN A 16 -20.49 7.76 -19.85
N SER A 17 -21.26 7.84 -18.76
CA SER A 17 -22.13 8.99 -18.44
C SER A 17 -21.43 10.11 -17.63
N PHE A 18 -20.17 9.92 -17.22
CA PHE A 18 -19.48 10.87 -16.34
C PHE A 18 -19.03 12.16 -17.03
N ILE A 19 -18.69 12.09 -18.33
CA ILE A 19 -18.23 13.30 -19.06
C ILE A 19 -19.39 14.29 -19.26
N GLU A 20 -20.61 13.80 -19.46
CA GLU A 20 -21.79 14.67 -19.62
C GLU A 20 -22.20 15.37 -18.31
N SER A 21 -22.08 14.66 -17.17
CA SER A 21 -22.47 15.22 -15.86
C SER A 21 -21.46 16.23 -15.31
N ALA A 22 -20.17 16.08 -15.61
CA ALA A 22 -19.14 17.03 -15.20
C ALA A 22 -19.21 18.38 -15.95
N MET A 23 -19.77 18.42 -17.16
CA MET A 23 -19.90 19.64 -17.95
C MET A 23 -21.14 20.50 -17.60
N GLN A 24 -22.06 19.98 -16.77
CA GLN A 24 -23.35 20.62 -16.50
C GLN A 24 -23.41 21.37 -15.17
N LEU A 25 -22.36 21.31 -14.35
CA LEU A 25 -22.27 22.05 -13.09
C LEU A 25 -21.77 23.47 -13.35
N ARG A 26 -22.69 24.35 -13.77
CA ARG A 26 -22.55 25.80 -13.58
C ARG A 26 -23.58 26.28 -12.56
N ALA A 27 -23.08 27.07 -11.61
CA ALA A 27 -23.80 27.94 -10.69
C ALA A 27 -24.76 27.25 -9.72
N ASN A 28 -24.26 26.90 -8.52
CA ASN A 28 -24.84 27.18 -7.19
C ASN A 28 -24.07 26.38 -6.12
N ASP A 29 -22.83 26.82 -5.83
CA ASP A 29 -21.88 26.16 -4.93
C ASP A 29 -22.13 26.50 -3.44
N GLU A 30 -23.17 25.92 -2.85
CA GLU A 30 -23.26 25.83 -1.37
C GLU A 30 -23.69 24.45 -0.84
N GLN A 31 -23.90 23.46 -1.72
CA GLN A 31 -23.99 22.07 -1.28
C GLN A 31 -22.57 21.51 -1.14
N ARG A 32 -22.11 21.43 0.13
CA ARG A 32 -20.88 20.74 0.55
C ARG A 32 -20.56 19.56 -0.37
N LEU A 33 -19.43 19.66 -1.08
CA LEU A 33 -18.80 18.56 -1.78
C LEU A 33 -18.63 17.40 -0.78
N GLN A 34 -19.53 16.42 -0.81
CA GLN A 34 -19.35 15.19 -0.05
C GLN A 34 -18.13 14.47 -0.63
N SER A 35 -17.24 14.00 0.25
CA SER A 35 -16.12 13.17 -0.19
C SER A 35 -16.65 11.97 -0.97
N PRO A 36 -16.05 11.63 -2.12
CA PRO A 36 -16.48 10.48 -2.89
C PRO A 36 -16.28 9.21 -2.05
N VAL A 37 -17.38 8.53 -1.73
CA VAL A 37 -17.39 7.29 -0.93
C VAL A 37 -17.64 6.04 -1.78
N ASP A 38 -18.07 6.23 -3.04
CA ASP A 38 -18.35 5.12 -3.94
C ASP A 38 -17.06 4.51 -4.50
N ASN A 39 -17.10 3.19 -4.69
CA ASN A 39 -15.99 2.43 -5.23
C ASN A 39 -15.51 3.00 -6.57
N SER A 40 -14.20 3.07 -6.75
CA SER A 40 -13.52 3.48 -7.98
C SER A 40 -13.73 4.94 -8.42
N VAL A 41 -14.50 5.77 -7.70
CA VAL A 41 -14.66 7.19 -8.06
C VAL A 41 -13.33 7.93 -8.03
N LEU A 42 -12.53 7.75 -6.97
CA LEU A 42 -11.20 8.35 -6.87
C LEU A 42 -10.24 7.85 -7.95
N TRP A 43 -10.28 6.55 -8.29
CA TRP A 43 -9.49 6.00 -9.37
C TRP A 43 -9.83 6.67 -10.71
N ASN A 44 -11.12 6.72 -11.06
CA ASN A 44 -11.59 7.30 -12.31
C ASN A 44 -11.33 8.81 -12.41
N ALA A 45 -11.44 9.54 -11.31
CA ALA A 45 -11.24 10.98 -11.29
C ALA A 45 -9.75 11.37 -11.27
N MET A 46 -8.92 10.64 -10.53
CA MET A 46 -7.55 11.08 -10.21
C MET A 46 -6.47 10.32 -10.97
N ILE A 47 -6.66 9.02 -11.23
CA ILE A 47 -5.59 8.17 -11.79
C ILE A 47 -5.87 7.81 -13.25
N TYR A 48 -7.10 7.45 -13.60
CA TYR A 48 -7.48 7.08 -14.96
C TYR A 48 -7.07 8.13 -16.03
N PRO A 49 -7.20 9.45 -15.79
CA PRO A 49 -6.75 10.47 -16.76
C PRO A 49 -5.23 10.48 -16.99
N LEU A 50 -4.46 9.92 -16.06
CA LEU A 50 -2.99 9.88 -16.11
C LEU A 50 -2.43 8.66 -16.83
N LEU A 51 -3.25 7.67 -17.19
CA LEU A 51 -2.78 6.38 -17.71
C LEU A 51 -1.99 6.46 -19.02
N LYS A 52 -2.15 7.54 -19.80
CA LYS A 52 -1.41 7.78 -21.04
C LYS A 52 -0.01 8.37 -20.81
N PHE A 53 0.31 8.81 -19.58
CA PHE A 53 1.65 9.25 -19.23
C PHE A 53 2.53 8.05 -18.90
N SER A 54 3.80 8.14 -19.28
CA SER A 54 4.80 7.18 -18.86
C SER A 54 5.22 7.48 -17.42
N ILE A 55 5.12 6.48 -16.54
CA ILE A 55 5.58 6.57 -15.15
C ILE A 55 6.74 5.61 -14.90
N LYS A 56 7.54 5.93 -13.88
CA LYS A 56 8.65 5.09 -13.41
C LYS A 56 8.29 4.24 -12.19
N GLY A 57 7.19 4.56 -11.52
CA GLY A 57 6.74 3.88 -10.31
C GLY A 57 5.53 4.56 -9.69
N ALA A 58 5.01 3.97 -8.63
CA ALA A 58 3.94 4.55 -7.81
C ALA A 58 4.28 4.41 -6.32
N ILE A 59 3.71 5.29 -5.49
CA ILE A 59 3.78 5.23 -4.03
C ILE A 59 2.36 5.25 -3.48
N TRP A 60 2.09 4.40 -2.49
CA TRP A 60 0.78 4.26 -1.86
C TRP A 60 0.87 4.29 -0.34
N TYR A 61 0.11 5.16 0.30
CA TYR A 61 -0.04 5.18 1.75
C TYR A 61 -1.53 5.27 2.09
N GLN A 62 -2.11 4.12 2.39
CA GLN A 62 -3.50 3.97 2.81
C GLN A 62 -3.65 2.60 3.51
N GLY A 63 -4.68 2.47 4.32
CA GLY A 63 -5.19 1.21 4.88
C GLY A 63 -5.97 1.43 6.18
N GLU A 64 -5.86 2.63 6.75
CA GLU A 64 -6.48 3.01 8.02
C GLU A 64 -8.00 2.82 8.01
N SER A 65 -8.66 3.20 6.91
CA SER A 65 -10.12 3.06 6.75
C SER A 65 -10.59 1.63 6.41
N ASP A 66 -9.65 0.70 6.21
CA ASP A 66 -9.93 -0.73 6.00
C ASP A 66 -9.71 -1.55 7.27
N ALA A 67 -9.20 -0.96 8.34
CA ALA A 67 -8.88 -1.61 9.61
C ALA A 67 -10.14 -1.92 10.46
N GLY A 68 -11.20 -2.43 9.84
CA GLY A 68 -12.41 -2.82 10.54
C GLY A 68 -13.43 -3.58 9.69
N GLY A 69 -14.04 -4.59 10.31
CA GLY A 69 -15.10 -5.40 9.73
C GLY A 69 -14.66 -6.14 8.47
N VAL A 70 -15.60 -6.34 7.53
CA VAL A 70 -15.39 -7.12 6.30
C VAL A 70 -14.28 -6.57 5.39
N LYS A 71 -13.94 -5.27 5.50
CA LYS A 71 -12.91 -4.65 4.67
C LYS A 71 -11.51 -5.15 5.04
N GLU A 72 -11.26 -5.37 6.32
CA GLU A 72 -10.00 -5.89 6.85
C GLU A 72 -9.70 -7.24 6.21
N ASP A 73 -10.66 -8.16 6.29
CA ASP A 73 -10.57 -9.52 5.74
C ASP A 73 -10.35 -9.57 4.22
N HIS A 74 -10.70 -8.49 3.51
CA HIS A 74 -10.54 -8.40 2.06
C HIS A 74 -9.23 -7.73 1.64
N TYR A 75 -8.52 -7.05 2.54
CA TYR A 75 -7.37 -6.22 2.18
C TYR A 75 -6.21 -7.04 1.59
N ASN A 76 -6.01 -8.29 2.06
CA ASN A 76 -5.00 -9.20 1.51
C ASN A 76 -5.25 -9.57 0.06
N CYS A 77 -6.48 -9.41 -0.44
CA CYS A 77 -6.86 -9.66 -1.81
C CYS A 77 -6.89 -8.36 -2.61
N THR A 78 -7.52 -7.31 -2.08
CA THR A 78 -7.75 -6.05 -2.80
C THR A 78 -6.45 -5.29 -3.03
N PHE A 79 -5.53 -5.25 -2.06
CA PHE A 79 -4.28 -4.50 -2.20
C PHE A 79 -3.34 -5.09 -3.28
N PRO A 80 -3.02 -6.41 -3.30
CA PRO A 80 -2.27 -7.00 -4.41
C PRO A 80 -2.98 -6.89 -5.76
N THR A 81 -4.30 -7.01 -5.77
CA THR A 81 -5.10 -6.86 -7.00
C THR A 81 -4.98 -5.44 -7.54
N MET A 82 -5.04 -4.42 -6.68
CA MET A 82 -4.85 -3.01 -7.07
C MET A 82 -3.48 -2.80 -7.71
N ILE A 83 -2.40 -3.33 -7.12
CA ILE A 83 -1.05 -3.22 -7.68
C ILE A 83 -0.99 -3.84 -9.09
N SER A 84 -1.56 -5.04 -9.25
CA SER A 84 -1.62 -5.73 -10.54
C SER A 84 -2.44 -4.96 -11.57
N ASP A 85 -3.60 -4.43 -11.16
CA ASP A 85 -4.50 -3.66 -12.02
C ASP A 85 -3.84 -2.35 -12.49
N TRP A 86 -3.17 -1.62 -11.60
CA TRP A 86 -2.44 -0.40 -11.97
C TRP A 86 -1.33 -0.70 -12.97
N ARG A 87 -0.54 -1.76 -12.73
CA ARG A 87 0.51 -2.21 -13.65
C ARG A 87 -0.03 -2.51 -15.04
N GLN A 88 -1.14 -3.26 -15.12
CA GLN A 88 -1.78 -3.58 -16.39
C GLN A 88 -2.30 -2.31 -17.11
N ASN A 89 -3.06 -1.46 -16.41
CA ASN A 89 -3.69 -0.29 -17.01
C ASN A 89 -2.66 0.74 -17.50
N PHE A 90 -1.65 1.07 -16.69
CA PHE A 90 -0.60 2.00 -17.12
C PHE A 90 0.24 1.44 -18.28
N ASN A 91 0.60 0.15 -18.25
CA ASN A 91 1.36 -0.46 -19.34
C ASN A 91 0.55 -0.42 -20.65
N GLN A 92 -0.73 -0.83 -20.62
CA GLN A 92 -1.58 -0.84 -21.81
C GLN A 92 -1.83 0.57 -22.36
N ALA A 93 -2.25 1.51 -21.52
CA ALA A 93 -2.67 2.83 -21.96
C ALA A 93 -1.51 3.74 -22.40
N SER A 94 -0.30 3.52 -21.86
CA SER A 94 0.92 4.21 -22.29
C SER A 94 1.55 3.62 -23.56
N ASN A 95 0.86 2.71 -24.26
CA ASN A 95 1.42 1.95 -25.39
C ASN A 95 2.72 1.20 -25.03
N LYS A 96 2.74 0.58 -23.85
CA LYS A 96 3.86 -0.19 -23.29
C LYS A 96 5.11 0.64 -22.97
N GLN A 97 5.00 1.96 -22.87
CA GLN A 97 6.12 2.82 -22.43
C GLN A 97 6.35 2.75 -20.91
N THR A 98 5.29 2.60 -20.13
CA THR A 98 5.39 2.24 -18.71
C THR A 98 5.70 0.75 -18.58
N ASP A 99 6.72 0.40 -17.80
CA ASP A 99 7.11 -0.99 -17.53
C ASP A 99 5.93 -1.81 -16.96
N SER A 100 5.67 -3.01 -17.47
CA SER A 100 4.56 -3.87 -17.01
C SER A 100 4.74 -4.35 -15.56
N LEU A 101 5.93 -4.23 -15.01
CA LEU A 101 6.28 -4.56 -13.65
C LEU A 101 6.95 -3.37 -12.95
N PHE A 102 6.52 -2.13 -13.23
CA PHE A 102 7.12 -0.95 -12.60
C PHE A 102 7.16 -1.06 -11.05
N PRO A 103 8.20 -0.48 -10.39
CA PRO A 103 8.32 -0.47 -8.93
C PRO A 103 7.11 0.17 -8.23
N PHE A 104 6.58 -0.53 -7.22
CA PHE A 104 5.45 -0.02 -6.42
C PHE A 104 5.86 0.08 -4.95
N GLY A 105 5.97 1.32 -4.47
CA GLY A 105 6.28 1.64 -3.09
C GLY A 105 5.00 1.74 -2.24
N PHE A 106 5.05 1.27 -0.99
CA PHE A 106 3.96 1.50 -0.06
C PHE A 106 4.43 1.71 1.37
N VAL A 107 3.56 2.27 2.21
CA VAL A 107 3.85 2.51 3.62
C VAL A 107 3.11 1.48 4.48
N GLN A 108 3.86 0.75 5.31
CA GLN A 108 3.26 -0.08 6.34
C GLN A 108 2.65 0.81 7.42
N LEU A 109 1.39 0.58 7.80
CA LEU A 109 0.69 1.50 8.71
C LEU A 109 1.40 1.69 10.06
N ALA A 110 1.53 2.96 10.46
CA ALA A 110 1.93 3.33 11.80
C ALA A 110 0.90 2.86 12.84
N PRO A 111 1.29 2.69 14.12
CA PRO A 111 0.34 2.32 15.16
C PRO A 111 -0.65 3.47 15.43
N TYR A 112 -1.93 3.13 15.56
CA TYR A 112 -2.98 4.11 15.88
C TYR A 112 -3.15 4.36 17.40
N ASN A 113 -2.91 3.34 18.22
CA ASN A 113 -2.91 3.44 19.68
C ASN A 113 -1.79 2.58 20.29
N ASN A 114 -1.48 2.89 21.54
CA ASN A 114 -0.55 2.15 22.39
C ASN A 114 -1.25 1.09 23.25
N GLU A 115 -2.58 1.07 23.29
CA GLU A 115 -3.36 0.11 24.08
C GLU A 115 -3.44 -1.25 23.36
N PRO A 116 -2.80 -2.31 23.89
CA PRO A 116 -2.73 -3.61 23.20
C PRO A 116 -4.09 -4.24 22.91
N THR A 117 -5.12 -3.84 23.65
CA THR A 117 -6.50 -4.34 23.52
C THR A 117 -7.33 -3.56 22.51
N GLN A 118 -6.83 -2.44 21.99
CA GLN A 118 -7.57 -1.53 21.12
C GLN A 118 -6.94 -1.38 19.75
N THR A 119 -6.18 -2.33 19.22
CA THR A 119 -5.39 -2.13 17.99
C THR A 119 -6.20 -1.90 16.70
N TYR A 120 -7.54 -1.84 16.76
CA TYR A 120 -8.48 -1.53 15.66
C TYR A 120 -8.08 -2.13 14.31
N GLY A 121 -7.71 -3.41 14.22
CA GLY A 121 -7.40 -4.02 12.93
C GLY A 121 -6.05 -3.65 12.30
N PHE A 122 -5.34 -2.63 12.79
CA PHE A 122 -4.07 -2.16 12.21
C PHE A 122 -3.01 -3.26 12.09
N PRO A 123 -2.82 -4.17 13.08
CA PRO A 123 -1.91 -5.30 12.93
C PRO A 123 -2.28 -6.22 11.76
N TYR A 124 -3.58 -6.48 11.54
CA TYR A 124 -4.06 -7.28 10.42
C TYR A 124 -3.84 -6.56 9.10
N ILE A 125 -4.15 -5.26 9.01
CA ILE A 125 -3.86 -4.48 7.81
C ILE A 125 -2.36 -4.49 7.49
N ARG A 126 -1.47 -4.33 8.48
CA ARG A 126 -0.01 -4.44 8.25
C ARG A 126 0.39 -5.79 7.69
N TRP A 127 -0.24 -6.87 8.15
CA TRP A 127 -0.03 -8.21 7.62
C TRP A 127 -0.53 -8.33 6.17
N HIS A 128 -1.75 -7.86 5.92
CA HIS A 128 -2.41 -7.86 4.61
C HIS A 128 -1.71 -6.97 3.57
N GLN A 129 -1.09 -5.86 3.98
CA GLN A 129 -0.23 -5.01 3.15
C GLN A 129 0.97 -5.79 2.56
N THR A 130 1.35 -6.91 3.17
CA THR A 130 2.40 -7.80 2.64
C THR A 130 1.84 -9.01 1.89
N ALA A 131 0.56 -9.01 1.52
CA ALA A 131 -0.14 -10.17 0.96
C ALA A 131 -0.02 -11.42 1.86
N ASP A 132 0.02 -11.23 3.17
CA ASP A 132 0.17 -12.28 4.20
C ASP A 132 1.49 -13.05 4.12
N TYR A 133 2.56 -12.43 3.62
CA TYR A 133 3.92 -13.01 3.65
C TYR A 133 4.76 -12.51 4.83
N GLY A 134 4.39 -11.38 5.43
CA GLY A 134 5.17 -10.69 6.46
C GLY A 134 6.31 -9.85 5.91
N TYR A 135 6.49 -9.84 4.59
CA TYR A 135 7.55 -9.08 3.95
C TYR A 135 7.24 -8.66 2.52
N ALA A 136 7.94 -7.64 2.03
CA ALA A 136 7.88 -7.17 0.66
C ALA A 136 9.30 -6.79 0.15
N PRO A 137 9.63 -7.06 -1.13
CA PRO A 137 8.82 -7.74 -2.11
C PRO A 137 8.65 -9.23 -1.81
N ASN A 138 7.60 -9.84 -2.33
CA ASN A 138 7.32 -11.27 -2.20
C ASN A 138 6.72 -11.83 -3.51
N PRO A 139 6.50 -13.15 -3.64
CA PRO A 139 6.00 -13.75 -4.89
C PRO A 139 4.65 -13.22 -5.39
N VAL A 140 3.81 -12.66 -4.52
CA VAL A 140 2.49 -12.11 -4.88
C VAL A 140 2.57 -10.64 -5.30
N ILE A 141 3.43 -9.86 -4.66
CA ILE A 141 3.69 -8.45 -4.99
C ILE A 141 5.18 -8.22 -5.32
N PRO A 142 5.66 -8.74 -6.46
CA PRO A 142 7.04 -8.56 -6.88
C PRO A 142 7.34 -7.10 -7.25
N ASN A 143 8.63 -6.74 -7.25
CA ASN A 143 9.13 -5.39 -7.52
C ASN A 143 8.40 -4.30 -6.69
N THR A 144 8.28 -4.54 -5.40
CA THR A 144 7.73 -3.60 -4.42
C THR A 144 8.77 -3.25 -3.37
N PHE A 145 8.59 -2.10 -2.73
CA PHE A 145 9.37 -1.69 -1.57
C PHE A 145 8.43 -1.11 -0.52
N MET A 146 8.76 -1.33 0.75
CA MET A 146 7.90 -0.99 1.88
C MET A 146 8.63 -0.04 2.81
N ALA A 147 8.10 1.15 3.01
CA ALA A 147 8.50 2.01 4.11
C ALA A 147 7.77 1.54 5.38
N VAL A 148 8.52 0.93 6.30
CA VAL A 148 7.99 0.58 7.62
C VAL A 148 7.72 1.89 8.37
N ALA A 149 6.56 2.03 9.02
CA ALA A 149 6.26 3.18 9.88
C ALA A 149 5.78 2.75 11.28
N ILE A 150 5.98 1.49 11.65
CA ILE A 150 5.52 0.93 12.94
C ILE A 150 6.19 1.60 14.15
N ASP A 151 7.39 2.15 13.96
CA ASP A 151 8.21 2.88 14.92
C ASP A 151 7.93 4.39 14.95
N LEU A 152 6.97 4.86 14.15
CA LEU A 152 6.60 6.28 14.05
C LEU A 152 5.15 6.52 14.52
N PRO A 153 4.76 6.11 15.74
CA PRO A 153 3.45 6.44 16.27
C PRO A 153 3.36 7.94 16.61
N ASP A 154 2.14 8.45 16.73
CA ASP A 154 1.90 9.82 17.20
C ASP A 154 0.75 9.86 18.21
N PHE A 155 0.88 9.04 19.26
CA PHE A 155 -0.19 8.80 20.23
C PHE A 155 -0.62 10.08 20.97
N ASP A 156 0.32 10.98 21.24
CA ASP A 156 0.07 12.23 21.96
C ASP A 156 -0.22 13.43 21.03
N SER A 157 -0.56 13.16 19.76
CA SER A 157 -0.91 14.22 18.81
C SER A 157 -2.12 15.02 19.29
N PRO A 158 -2.04 16.36 19.34
CA PRO A 158 -3.20 17.21 19.66
C PRO A 158 -4.28 17.19 18.56
N TYR A 159 -3.99 16.57 17.40
CA TYR A 159 -4.90 16.46 16.26
C TYR A 159 -5.44 15.04 16.05
N GLY A 160 -5.18 14.13 17.00
CA GLY A 160 -5.50 12.72 16.91
C GLY A 160 -4.35 11.89 16.35
N SER A 161 -4.23 10.65 16.83
CA SER A 161 -3.10 9.76 16.56
C SER A 161 -3.13 9.09 15.18
N ILE A 162 -4.24 9.20 14.46
CA ILE A 162 -4.44 8.58 13.14
C ILE A 162 -3.58 9.22 12.03
N HIS A 163 -3.07 10.44 12.26
CA HIS A 163 -2.27 11.18 11.29
C HIS A 163 -0.87 11.51 11.85
N PRO A 164 0.08 10.55 11.84
CA PRO A 164 1.41 10.79 12.39
C PRO A 164 2.10 11.98 11.76
N ARG A 165 2.64 12.87 12.60
CA ARG A 165 3.37 14.08 12.17
C ARG A 165 4.71 13.78 11.50
N ASP A 166 5.34 12.64 11.78
CA ASP A 166 6.63 12.22 11.21
C ASP A 166 6.54 11.75 9.74
N LYS A 167 5.84 12.52 8.90
CA LYS A 167 5.67 12.25 7.46
C LYS A 167 6.98 12.36 6.68
N LYS A 168 7.93 13.18 7.15
CA LYS A 168 9.24 13.33 6.51
C LYS A 168 10.02 12.01 6.55
N GLU A 169 10.07 11.38 7.71
CA GLU A 169 10.79 10.11 7.92
C GLU A 169 10.21 8.99 7.03
N VAL A 170 8.88 8.91 6.93
CA VAL A 170 8.21 8.01 5.98
C VAL A 170 8.61 8.31 4.53
N GLY A 171 8.65 9.59 4.16
CA GLY A 171 9.07 10.04 2.82
C GLY A 171 10.53 9.70 2.51
N ASP A 172 11.43 9.87 3.48
CA ASP A 172 12.85 9.52 3.35
C ASP A 172 13.01 8.01 3.12
N ARG A 173 12.31 7.16 3.87
CA ARG A 173 12.30 5.70 3.70
C ARG A 173 11.80 5.27 2.32
N LEU A 174 10.72 5.90 1.84
CA LEU A 174 10.22 5.68 0.47
C LEU A 174 11.23 6.15 -0.59
N SER A 175 11.93 7.26 -0.34
CA SER A 175 12.93 7.79 -1.26
C SER A 175 14.10 6.83 -1.42
N LEU A 176 14.62 6.25 -0.34
CA LEU A 176 15.66 5.22 -0.39
C LEU A 176 15.22 4.01 -1.23
N GLY A 177 13.98 3.54 -1.01
CA GLY A 177 13.41 2.45 -1.81
C GLY A 177 13.26 2.81 -3.29
N GLY A 178 12.82 4.02 -3.60
CA GLY A 178 12.74 4.52 -4.98
C GLY A 178 14.11 4.64 -5.64
N LEU A 179 15.10 5.22 -4.96
CA LEU A 179 16.48 5.34 -5.47
C LEU A 179 17.09 3.98 -5.78
N ALA A 180 16.91 2.99 -4.90
CA ALA A 180 17.39 1.63 -5.12
C ALA A 180 16.65 0.91 -6.25
N THR A 181 15.32 0.88 -6.20
CA THR A 181 14.51 0.03 -7.10
C THR A 181 14.25 0.65 -8.46
N VAL A 182 14.07 1.97 -8.54
CA VAL A 182 13.74 2.69 -9.79
C VAL A 182 15.01 3.14 -10.50
N TYR A 183 16.02 3.59 -9.76
CA TYR A 183 17.22 4.23 -10.32
C TYR A 183 18.51 3.43 -10.16
N GLY A 184 18.45 2.25 -9.53
CA GLY A 184 19.61 1.36 -9.37
C GLY A 184 20.72 1.95 -8.49
N LYS A 185 20.39 2.88 -7.59
CA LYS A 185 21.34 3.43 -6.61
C LYS A 185 21.60 2.41 -5.49
N GLN A 186 22.81 2.44 -4.95
CA GLN A 186 23.17 1.58 -3.82
C GLN A 186 22.69 2.23 -2.51
N GLU A 187 21.42 2.06 -2.20
CA GLU A 187 20.81 2.55 -0.95
C GLU A 187 20.38 1.39 -0.05
N VAL A 188 20.51 1.59 1.26
CA VAL A 188 19.98 0.66 2.26
C VAL A 188 18.54 1.06 2.57
N PHE A 189 17.58 0.34 1.99
CA PHE A 189 16.15 0.61 2.15
C PHE A 189 15.37 -0.58 2.75
N GLN A 190 16.03 -1.71 2.94
CA GLN A 190 15.47 -2.93 3.50
C GLN A 190 16.32 -3.41 4.67
N GLY A 191 15.65 -3.83 5.75
CA GLY A 191 16.29 -4.58 6.81
C GLY A 191 16.69 -5.99 6.33
N PRO A 192 17.53 -6.69 7.10
CA PRO A 192 17.96 -8.02 6.74
C PRO A 192 16.78 -9.00 6.90
N PHE A 193 16.65 -9.94 5.97
CA PHE A 193 15.65 -10.99 6.04
C PHE A 193 16.14 -12.16 6.89
N PRO A 194 15.30 -12.79 7.72
CA PRO A 194 15.66 -14.05 8.37
C PRO A 194 15.96 -15.09 7.29
N SER A 195 17.14 -15.72 7.38
CA SER A 195 17.64 -16.71 6.44
C SER A 195 17.60 -18.14 6.98
N LYS A 196 17.63 -18.30 8.31
CA LYS A 196 17.57 -19.61 8.98
C LYS A 196 16.96 -19.47 10.37
N THR A 197 16.15 -20.45 10.76
CA THR A 197 15.59 -20.55 12.11
C THR A 197 15.94 -21.93 12.67
N GLU A 198 16.47 -21.97 13.89
CA GLU A 198 16.83 -23.18 14.61
C GLU A 198 16.13 -23.18 15.97
N VAL A 199 15.26 -24.17 16.19
CA VAL A 199 14.48 -24.30 17.43
C VAL A 199 15.12 -25.37 18.30
N SER A 200 15.31 -25.07 19.58
CA SER A 200 15.90 -25.95 20.59
C SER A 200 15.12 -25.86 21.91
N SER A 201 15.42 -26.74 22.86
CA SER A 201 14.85 -26.66 24.21
C SER A 201 15.26 -25.40 24.97
N SER A 202 16.37 -24.76 24.58
CA SER A 202 16.87 -23.52 25.19
C SER A 202 16.36 -22.25 24.53
N GLY A 203 15.65 -22.33 23.38
CA GLY A 203 15.17 -21.14 22.67
C GLY A 203 15.19 -21.29 21.15
N VAL A 204 15.07 -20.14 20.47
CA VAL A 204 15.02 -20.04 19.00
C VAL A 204 16.15 -19.15 18.51
N LYS A 205 17.06 -19.71 17.71
CA LYS A 205 18.12 -18.95 17.04
C LYS A 205 17.66 -18.55 15.64
N ILE A 206 17.66 -17.25 15.36
CA ILE A 206 17.33 -16.71 14.03
C ILE A 206 18.59 -16.12 13.41
N THR A 207 18.99 -16.65 12.26
CA THR A 207 20.05 -16.09 11.44
C THR A 207 19.42 -15.18 10.40
N TYR A 208 19.98 -14.01 10.18
CA TYR A 208 19.57 -13.09 9.14
C TYR A 208 20.59 -13.11 7.98
N GLY A 209 20.15 -12.73 6.78
CA GLY A 209 21.03 -12.49 5.63
C GLY A 209 22.05 -11.37 5.92
N SER A 210 23.02 -11.18 5.03
CA SER A 210 24.24 -10.37 5.17
C SER A 210 24.07 -8.95 5.76
N ALA A 211 23.89 -8.89 7.08
CA ALA A 211 24.37 -7.92 8.06
C ALA A 211 23.51 -8.12 9.31
N THR A 212 24.11 -8.71 10.36
CA THR A 212 23.62 -8.84 11.75
C THR A 212 23.08 -10.23 12.13
N THR A 213 23.77 -10.89 13.07
CA THR A 213 23.23 -12.01 13.85
C THR A 213 22.60 -11.43 15.12
N LEU A 214 21.35 -11.79 15.41
CA LEU A 214 20.67 -11.46 16.67
C LEU A 214 20.51 -12.75 17.47
N GLU A 215 21.13 -12.84 18.64
CA GLU A 215 20.89 -13.91 19.61
C GLU A 215 19.83 -13.42 20.59
N ILE A 216 18.76 -14.21 20.78
CA ILE A 216 17.64 -13.93 21.69
C ILE A 216 17.46 -15.14 22.60
#